data_AF-A0AAD9S7H1-F1
#
_entry.id   AF-A0AAD9S7H1-F1
#
_cell.length_a   1.000
_cell.length_b   1.000
_cell.length_c   1.000
_cell.angle_alpha   90.00
_cell.angle_beta   90.00
_cell.angle_gamma   90.00
#
_symmetry.space_group_name_H-M   'P 1'
#
loop_
_entity.id
_entity.type
_entity.pdbx_description
1 polymer ?
#
loop_
_entity_poly.entity_id
_entity_poly.type
_entity_poly.pdbx_seq_one_letter_code
_entity_poly.pdbx_strand_id
1 'polypeptide(L)'
;MDHKECIAEYTKRPLMILTSSDIGTDPSFIELNLTKHFKTATSWGAVLLIDEADVFMERRGSADLVRNSLVAGFLRALEFYEGILFLTTNRVGAFDDAFISRVHIKLYYPDFGDTERQKVWNTFVKKLSRERENYMRVTIDAKEYIESKQLREIPWNGREIRNAFQTAVSLAEYENKKDSEGNIMLTEEHLKSVVELSKDFKNYLDKLHLADESKRALARKERLDTYVS
;
A
#
# COMPACT_ATOMS: atom_id res chain seq x y z
N MET A 1 5.92 -9.83 -3.99
CA MET A 1 6.10 -9.24 -5.32
C MET A 1 5.27 -7.99 -5.28
N ASP A 2 5.91 -6.84 -5.09
CA ASP A 2 5.23 -5.56 -5.14
C ASP A 2 4.66 -5.40 -6.55
N HIS A 3 3.45 -4.86 -6.69
CA HIS A 3 2.79 -4.64 -7.98
C HIS A 3 3.67 -3.90 -9.02
N LYS A 4 4.67 -3.16 -8.53
CA LYS A 4 5.70 -2.44 -9.29
C LYS A 4 6.56 -3.38 -10.16
N GLU A 5 7.06 -4.51 -9.63
CA GLU A 5 7.90 -5.45 -10.40
C GLU A 5 7.11 -6.12 -11.53
N CYS A 6 5.82 -6.40 -11.29
CA CYS A 6 4.94 -7.07 -12.25
C CYS A 6 4.69 -6.24 -13.53
N ILE A 7 4.66 -4.91 -13.42
CA ILE A 7 4.48 -4.00 -14.57
C ILE A 7 5.72 -4.02 -15.47
N ALA A 8 6.92 -4.01 -14.91
CA ALA A 8 8.17 -4.05 -15.66
C ALA A 8 8.32 -5.38 -16.43
N GLU A 9 8.03 -6.49 -15.74
CA GLU A 9 8.13 -7.84 -16.30
C GLU A 9 7.11 -8.08 -17.42
N TYR A 10 5.88 -7.58 -17.27
CA TYR A 10 4.84 -7.68 -18.30
C TYR A 10 5.12 -6.78 -19.52
N THR A 11 5.58 -5.55 -19.29
CA THR A 11 5.81 -4.58 -20.38
C THR A 11 7.15 -4.76 -21.09
N LYS A 12 8.05 -5.62 -20.57
CA LYS A 12 9.44 -5.76 -21.01
C LYS A 12 10.17 -4.41 -21.09
N ARG A 13 9.80 -3.47 -20.23
CA ARG A 13 10.37 -2.13 -20.14
C ARG A 13 10.90 -1.92 -18.71
N PRO A 14 12.01 -1.20 -18.53
CA PRO A 14 12.49 -0.86 -17.20
C PRO A 14 11.44 -0.01 -16.47
N LEU A 15 11.30 -0.19 -15.15
CA LEU A 15 10.47 0.67 -14.32
C LEU A 15 11.36 1.69 -13.62
N MET A 16 11.10 2.97 -13.84
CA MET A 16 11.71 4.07 -13.11
C MET A 16 10.73 4.54 -12.02
N ILE A 17 11.17 4.60 -10.77
CA ILE A 17 10.34 5.02 -9.64
C ILE A 17 10.84 6.37 -9.13
N LEU A 18 9.92 7.31 -8.92
CA LEU A 18 10.16 8.59 -8.28
C LEU A 18 9.25 8.76 -7.08
N THR A 19 9.75 9.47 -6.07
CA THR A 19 8.98 9.93 -4.92
C THR A 19 8.88 11.46 -4.94
N SER A 20 8.05 12.03 -4.07
CA SER A 20 7.99 13.47 -3.85
C SER A 20 9.34 14.09 -3.44
N SER A 21 10.21 13.32 -2.81
CA SER A 21 11.56 13.77 -2.42
C SER A 21 12.51 13.88 -3.61
N ASP A 22 12.40 12.97 -4.59
CA ASP A 22 13.22 13.02 -5.81
C ASP A 22 12.85 14.22 -6.69
N ILE A 23 11.56 14.54 -6.70
CA ILE A 23 10.98 15.63 -7.50
C ILE A 23 11.19 16.99 -6.81
N GLY A 24 11.09 17.04 -5.49
CA GLY A 24 11.17 18.25 -4.68
C GLY A 24 9.83 18.98 -4.53
N THR A 25 9.77 19.89 -3.56
CA THR A 25 8.55 20.65 -3.20
C THR A 25 8.71 22.17 -3.39
N ASP A 26 9.77 22.60 -4.07
CA ASP A 26 9.93 24.01 -4.48
C ASP A 26 9.23 24.25 -5.83
N PRO A 27 8.19 25.10 -5.89
CA PRO A 27 7.48 25.39 -7.13
C PRO A 27 8.37 25.94 -8.26
N SER A 28 9.51 26.56 -7.92
CA SER A 28 10.43 27.15 -8.88
C SER A 28 11.22 26.10 -9.67
N PHE A 29 11.42 24.93 -9.08
CA PHE A 29 12.25 23.86 -9.64
C PHE A 29 11.45 22.62 -10.08
N ILE A 30 10.17 22.54 -9.71
CA ILE A 30 9.33 21.35 -9.93
C ILE A 30 9.30 20.91 -11.40
N GLU A 31 9.06 21.85 -12.32
CA GLU A 31 8.96 21.58 -13.74
C GLU A 31 10.31 21.13 -14.32
N LEU A 32 11.39 21.78 -13.89
CA LEU A 32 12.74 21.44 -14.31
C LEU A 32 13.12 20.02 -13.88
N ASN A 33 12.84 19.67 -12.62
CA ASN A 33 13.13 18.36 -12.05
C ASN A 33 12.32 17.26 -12.74
N LEU A 34 11.00 17.46 -12.90
CA LEU A 34 10.14 16.51 -13.60
C LEU A 34 10.58 16.32 -15.05
N THR A 35 10.84 17.41 -15.78
CA THR A 35 11.29 17.33 -17.17
C THR A 35 12.60 16.55 -17.31
N LYS A 36 13.53 16.73 -16.37
CA LYS A 36 14.79 15.97 -16.32
C LYS A 36 14.53 14.47 -16.15
N HIS A 37 13.66 14.09 -15.21
CA HIS A 37 13.32 12.68 -15.01
C HIS A 37 12.54 12.09 -16.18
N PHE A 38 11.61 12.85 -16.75
CA PHE A 38 10.82 12.48 -17.93
C PHE A 38 11.72 12.17 -19.12
N LYS A 39 12.67 13.05 -19.44
CA LYS A 39 13.67 12.80 -20.49
C LYS A 39 14.47 11.53 -20.23
N THR A 40 14.82 11.27 -18.98
CA THR A 40 15.55 10.06 -18.58
C THR A 40 14.71 8.80 -18.81
N ALA A 41 13.46 8.80 -18.31
CA ALA A 41 12.52 7.70 -18.51
C ALA A 41 12.26 7.42 -20.00
N THR A 42 12.01 8.47 -20.80
CA THR A 42 11.82 8.35 -22.25
C THR A 42 13.07 7.80 -22.94
N SER A 43 14.27 8.27 -22.57
CA SER A 43 15.52 7.78 -23.17
C SER A 43 15.79 6.29 -22.91
N TRP A 44 15.31 5.79 -21.77
CA TRP A 44 15.41 4.37 -21.40
C TRP A 44 14.25 3.53 -21.95
N GLY A 45 13.24 4.15 -22.56
CA GLY A 45 11.98 3.49 -22.89
C GLY A 45 11.26 2.95 -21.65
N ALA A 46 11.50 3.56 -20.48
CA ALA A 46 11.02 3.12 -19.19
C ALA A 46 9.53 3.44 -18.99
N VAL A 47 8.87 2.60 -18.22
CA VAL A 47 7.63 2.97 -17.53
C VAL A 47 8.02 3.83 -16.34
N LEU A 48 7.40 5.00 -16.18
CA LEU A 48 7.63 5.88 -15.05
C LEU A 48 6.53 5.67 -14.00
N LEU A 49 6.91 5.57 -12.73
CA LEU A 49 6.00 5.52 -11.60
C LEU A 49 6.35 6.66 -10.64
N ILE A 50 5.41 7.57 -10.39
CA ILE A 50 5.54 8.52 -9.28
C ILE A 50 4.69 7.99 -8.13
N ASP A 51 5.38 7.63 -7.05
CA ASP A 51 4.77 7.07 -5.85
C ASP A 51 4.38 8.17 -4.86
N GLU A 52 3.21 8.05 -4.25
CA GLU A 52 2.70 9.00 -3.25
C GLU A 52 2.70 10.45 -3.79
N ALA A 53 2.08 10.62 -4.96
CA ALA A 53 2.01 11.90 -5.66
C ALA A 53 0.94 12.86 -5.09
N ASP A 54 0.44 12.61 -3.87
CA ASP A 54 -0.65 13.38 -3.26
C ASP A 54 -0.32 14.87 -3.12
N VAL A 55 0.91 15.23 -2.76
CA VAL A 55 1.36 16.63 -2.64
C VAL A 55 1.22 17.41 -3.96
N PHE A 56 1.37 16.74 -5.11
CA PHE A 56 1.30 17.38 -6.43
C PHE A 56 -0.10 17.35 -7.05
N MET A 57 -1.01 16.58 -6.46
CA MET A 57 -2.35 16.32 -6.99
C MET A 57 -3.46 16.93 -6.11
N GLU A 58 -3.09 17.48 -4.97
CA GLU A 58 -4.02 18.03 -3.99
C GLU A 58 -4.71 19.32 -4.50
N ARG A 59 -6.01 19.51 -4.18
CA ARG A 59 -6.85 20.61 -4.68
C ARG A 59 -6.21 21.98 -4.49
N ARG A 60 -6.32 22.84 -5.48
CA ARG A 60 -5.91 24.24 -5.35
C ARG A 60 -6.79 24.99 -4.36
N GLY A 61 -6.18 25.83 -3.54
CA GLY A 61 -6.84 26.64 -2.52
C GLY A 61 -6.61 28.13 -2.76
N SER A 62 -7.58 28.98 -2.39
CA SER A 62 -7.48 30.43 -2.60
C SER A 62 -6.36 31.10 -1.80
N ALA A 63 -5.91 30.47 -0.70
CA ALA A 63 -4.90 31.04 0.20
C ALA A 63 -3.48 30.46 0.01
N ASP A 64 -3.31 29.39 -0.77
CA ASP A 64 -2.03 28.67 -0.88
C ASP A 64 -1.42 28.81 -2.28
N LEU A 65 -0.72 29.93 -2.49
CA LEU A 65 -0.05 30.24 -3.75
C LEU A 65 1.08 29.26 -4.07
N VAL A 66 1.78 28.74 -3.05
CA VAL A 66 2.91 27.81 -3.22
C VAL A 66 2.39 26.48 -3.76
N ARG A 67 1.36 25.92 -3.12
CA ARG A 67 0.70 24.69 -3.59
C ARG A 67 0.08 24.85 -4.96
N ASN A 68 -0.61 25.97 -5.21
CA ASN A 68 -1.18 26.22 -6.54
C ASN A 68 -0.11 26.22 -7.62
N SER A 69 1.07 26.77 -7.31
CA SER A 69 2.22 26.78 -8.22
C SER A 69 2.81 25.39 -8.41
N LEU A 70 2.91 24.57 -7.36
CA LEU A 70 3.35 23.17 -7.45
C LEU A 70 2.43 22.34 -8.35
N VAL A 71 1.12 22.38 -8.07
CA VAL A 71 0.11 21.64 -8.84
C VAL A 71 0.12 22.10 -10.30
N ALA A 72 0.20 23.41 -10.56
CA ALA A 72 0.26 23.94 -11.91
C ALA A 72 1.54 23.52 -12.66
N GLY A 73 2.70 23.55 -11.99
CA GLY A 73 3.96 23.07 -12.56
C GLY A 73 3.93 21.59 -12.88
N PHE A 74 3.36 20.78 -11.99
CA PHE A 74 3.16 19.34 -12.20
C PHE A 74 2.26 19.06 -13.40
N LEU A 75 1.07 19.69 -13.47
CA LEU A 75 0.14 19.54 -14.58
C LEU A 75 0.76 19.90 -15.93
N ARG A 76 1.50 21.01 -16.00
CA ARG A 76 2.20 21.41 -17.23
C ARG A 76 3.24 20.38 -17.64
N ALA A 77 4.05 19.88 -16.70
CA ALA A 77 5.04 18.85 -17.02
C ALA A 77 4.37 17.58 -17.59
N LEU A 78 3.23 17.16 -17.02
CA LEU A 78 2.49 15.98 -17.48
C LEU A 78 1.96 16.10 -18.91
N GLU A 79 1.61 17.31 -19.37
CA GLU A 79 1.15 17.53 -20.76
C GLU A 79 2.22 17.22 -21.79
N PHE A 80 3.50 17.40 -21.44
CA PHE A 80 4.64 17.19 -22.34
C PHE A 80 5.28 15.81 -22.20
N TYR A 81 4.81 14.94 -21.29
CA TYR A 81 5.42 13.64 -21.11
C TYR A 81 4.96 12.62 -22.15
N GLU A 82 5.87 12.27 -23.06
CA GLU A 82 5.66 11.23 -24.06
C GLU A 82 6.18 9.88 -23.53
N GLY A 83 5.38 9.22 -22.70
CA GLY A 83 5.72 7.93 -22.12
C GLY A 83 4.58 7.29 -21.32
N ILE A 84 4.82 6.10 -20.76
CA ILE A 84 3.87 5.44 -19.85
C ILE A 84 4.15 5.95 -18.45
N LEU A 85 3.14 6.56 -17.82
CA LEU A 85 3.21 7.09 -16.46
C LEU A 85 2.16 6.42 -15.58
N PHE A 86 2.60 5.89 -14.44
CA PHE A 86 1.76 5.47 -13.33
C PHE A 86 1.92 6.45 -12.18
N LEU A 87 0.80 6.75 -11.52
CA LEU A 87 0.74 7.65 -10.37
C LEU A 87 -0.01 6.91 -9.27
N THR A 88 0.56 6.86 -8.07
CA THR A 88 -0.12 6.31 -6.88
C THR A 88 -0.37 7.43 -5.88
N THR A 89 -1.44 7.28 -5.11
CA THR A 89 -1.85 8.29 -4.13
C THR A 89 -2.88 7.70 -3.19
N ASN A 90 -2.79 8.08 -1.93
CA ASN A 90 -3.69 7.65 -0.88
C ASN A 90 -4.83 8.65 -0.62
N ARG A 91 -4.84 9.81 -1.31
CA ARG A 91 -5.74 10.94 -1.03
C ARG A 91 -6.63 11.31 -2.22
N VAL A 92 -7.43 10.37 -2.70
CA VAL A 92 -8.27 10.53 -3.90
C VAL A 92 -9.35 11.62 -3.77
N GLY A 93 -9.86 11.87 -2.56
CA GLY A 93 -10.88 12.90 -2.32
C GLY A 93 -10.33 14.33 -2.37
N ALA A 94 -9.01 14.47 -2.30
CA ALA A 94 -8.32 15.74 -2.33
C ALA A 94 -7.85 16.12 -3.74
N PHE A 95 -8.25 15.43 -4.81
CA PHE A 95 -7.76 15.73 -6.17
C PHE A 95 -8.27 17.05 -6.75
N ASP A 96 -7.36 17.75 -7.44
CA ASP A 96 -7.71 18.83 -8.37
C ASP A 96 -8.41 18.27 -9.61
N ASP A 97 -9.57 18.81 -9.96
CA ASP A 97 -10.37 18.31 -11.09
C ASP A 97 -9.62 18.44 -12.44
N ALA A 98 -8.69 19.39 -12.57
CA ALA A 98 -7.86 19.53 -13.77
C ALA A 98 -6.83 18.40 -13.92
N PHE A 99 -6.46 17.74 -12.83
CA PHE A 99 -5.62 16.55 -12.87
C PHE A 99 -6.42 15.35 -13.40
N ILE A 100 -7.64 15.18 -12.90
CA ILE A 100 -8.55 14.08 -13.27
C ILE A 100 -8.83 14.04 -14.79
N SER A 101 -8.87 15.20 -15.45
CA SER A 101 -9.10 15.30 -16.90
C SER A 101 -7.91 14.87 -17.76
N ARG A 102 -6.68 14.84 -17.22
CA ARG A 102 -5.45 14.45 -17.92
C ARG A 102 -5.05 12.99 -17.71
N VAL A 103 -5.80 12.26 -16.87
CA VAL A 103 -5.57 10.84 -16.60
C VAL A 103 -6.51 9.97 -17.43
N HIS A 104 -5.92 9.15 -18.31
CA HIS A 104 -6.64 8.26 -19.22
C HIS A 104 -7.35 7.10 -18.49
N ILE A 105 -6.69 6.49 -17.51
CA ILE A 105 -7.20 5.32 -16.76
C ILE A 105 -7.08 5.59 -15.27
N LYS A 106 -8.18 5.37 -14.54
CA LYS A 106 -8.25 5.51 -13.08
C LYS A 106 -8.55 4.14 -12.49
N LEU A 107 -7.63 3.62 -11.70
CA LEU A 107 -7.80 2.35 -11.01
C LEU A 107 -8.09 2.62 -9.54
N TYR A 108 -9.30 2.29 -9.11
CA TYR A 108 -9.68 2.34 -7.71
C TYR A 108 -9.38 0.99 -7.07
N TYR A 109 -8.61 1.01 -5.99
CA TYR A 109 -8.33 -0.16 -5.16
C TYR A 109 -9.14 -0.02 -3.87
N PRO A 110 -10.31 -0.69 -3.78
CA PRO A 110 -11.07 -0.71 -2.54
C PRO A 110 -10.31 -1.49 -1.47
N ASP A 111 -10.72 -1.30 -0.23
CA ASP A 111 -10.23 -2.15 0.85
C ASP A 111 -10.65 -3.60 0.61
N PHE A 112 -9.85 -4.53 1.11
CA PHE A 112 -10.14 -5.95 0.97
C PHE A 112 -11.46 -6.29 1.65
N GLY A 113 -12.32 -7.06 0.98
CA GLY A 113 -13.40 -7.78 1.63
C GLY A 113 -12.88 -9.03 2.34
N ASP A 114 -13.77 -9.73 3.03
CA ASP A 114 -13.43 -10.93 3.80
C ASP A 114 -12.76 -11.99 2.92
N THR A 115 -13.24 -12.13 1.68
CA THR A 115 -12.72 -13.11 0.72
C THR A 115 -11.31 -12.74 0.26
N GLU A 116 -11.02 -11.47 -0.03
CA GLU A 116 -9.69 -11.00 -0.38
C GLU A 116 -8.70 -11.17 0.78
N ARG A 117 -9.09 -10.79 2.01
CA ARG A 117 -8.25 -10.96 3.21
C ARG A 117 -7.89 -12.43 3.42
N GLN A 118 -8.85 -13.34 3.27
CA GLN A 118 -8.61 -14.79 3.36
C GLN A 118 -7.61 -15.27 2.31
N LYS A 119 -7.73 -14.80 1.05
CA LYS A 119 -6.79 -15.14 -0.02
C LYS A 119 -5.36 -14.67 0.31
N VAL A 120 -5.21 -13.50 0.92
CA VAL A 120 -3.91 -12.95 1.31
C VAL A 120 -3.25 -13.81 2.40
N TRP A 121 -3.99 -14.17 3.46
CA TRP A 121 -3.48 -15.09 4.49
C TRP A 121 -3.05 -16.43 3.89
N ASN A 122 -3.92 -17.04 3.08
CA ASN A 122 -3.63 -18.33 2.45
C ASN A 122 -2.41 -18.24 1.51
N THR A 123 -2.19 -17.10 0.87
CA THR A 123 -1.00 -16.85 0.05
C THR A 123 0.26 -16.84 0.91
N PHE A 124 0.25 -16.18 2.07
CA PHE A 124 1.39 -16.17 2.98
C PHE A 124 1.68 -17.55 3.59
N VAL A 125 0.65 -18.29 4.01
CA VAL A 125 0.80 -19.68 4.50
C VAL A 125 1.42 -20.58 3.44
N LYS A 126 0.92 -20.53 2.20
CA LYS A 126 1.46 -21.31 1.08
C LYS A 126 2.90 -20.91 0.76
N LYS A 127 3.19 -19.61 0.77
CA LYS A 127 4.54 -19.09 0.52
C LYS A 127 5.51 -19.58 1.59
N LEU A 128 5.14 -19.49 2.86
CA LEU A 128 5.95 -19.98 3.98
C LEU A 128 6.22 -21.48 3.86
N SER A 129 5.18 -22.27 3.58
CA SER A 129 5.29 -23.72 3.43
C SER A 129 6.22 -24.10 2.28
N ARG A 130 6.21 -23.34 1.18
CA ARG A 130 7.09 -23.56 0.02
C ARG A 130 8.53 -23.13 0.27
N GLU A 131 8.75 -22.01 0.96
CA GLU A 131 10.09 -21.44 1.19
C GLU A 131 10.81 -22.07 2.40
N ARG A 132 10.07 -22.71 3.31
CA ARG A 132 10.57 -23.23 4.59
C ARG A 132 10.08 -24.65 4.91
N GLU A 133 9.86 -25.48 3.90
CA GLU A 133 9.24 -26.81 3.99
C GLU A 133 9.83 -27.71 5.09
N ASN A 134 11.16 -27.72 5.24
CA ASN A 134 11.91 -28.53 6.23
C ASN A 134 12.41 -27.72 7.44
N TYR A 135 11.81 -26.58 7.71
CA TYR A 135 12.22 -25.70 8.81
C TYR A 135 11.04 -25.26 9.66
N MET A 136 9.89 -24.98 9.04
CA MET A 136 8.70 -24.50 9.74
C MET A 136 7.43 -25.12 9.15
N ARG A 137 6.51 -25.51 10.04
CA ARG A 137 5.18 -25.99 9.67
C ARG A 137 4.09 -25.15 10.31
N VAL A 138 3.06 -24.86 9.52
CA VAL A 138 1.83 -24.24 10.01
C VAL A 138 0.89 -25.34 10.46
N THR A 139 0.51 -25.31 11.74
CA THR A 139 -0.35 -26.34 12.34
C THR A 139 -1.78 -26.27 11.80
N ILE A 140 -2.59 -27.29 12.07
CA ILE A 140 -3.98 -27.37 11.59
C ILE A 140 -4.83 -26.30 12.28
N ASP A 141 -4.70 -26.17 13.60
CA ASP A 141 -5.33 -25.13 14.43
C ASP A 141 -5.00 -23.72 13.96
N ALA A 142 -3.76 -23.45 13.53
CA ALA A 142 -3.39 -22.16 12.97
C ALA A 142 -4.11 -21.87 11.65
N LYS A 143 -4.30 -22.89 10.79
CA LYS A 143 -5.04 -22.75 9.52
C LYS A 143 -6.54 -22.53 9.79
N GLU A 144 -7.11 -23.27 10.73
CA GLU A 144 -8.50 -23.10 11.16
C GLU A 144 -8.74 -21.70 11.75
N TYR A 145 -7.80 -21.20 12.55
CA TYR A 145 -7.86 -19.83 13.08
C TYR A 145 -7.80 -18.76 11.99
N ILE A 146 -6.97 -18.98 10.97
CA ILE A 146 -6.89 -18.09 9.80
C ILE A 146 -8.23 -18.02 9.05
N GLU A 147 -9.01 -19.11 9.08
CA GLU A 147 -10.34 -19.18 8.47
C GLU A 147 -11.47 -18.77 9.43
N SER A 148 -11.16 -18.49 10.70
CA SER A 148 -12.14 -18.21 11.74
C SER A 148 -12.85 -16.87 11.52
N LYS A 149 -14.08 -16.80 12.04
CA LYS A 149 -14.88 -15.56 12.03
C LYS A 149 -14.16 -14.42 12.77
N GLN A 150 -13.46 -14.74 13.85
CA GLN A 150 -12.76 -13.76 14.69
C GLN A 150 -11.67 -13.00 13.91
N LEU A 151 -10.94 -13.68 13.03
CA LEU A 151 -9.92 -13.05 12.19
C LEU A 151 -10.54 -12.33 11.00
N ARG A 152 -11.61 -12.88 10.41
CA ARG A 152 -12.32 -12.28 9.28
C ARG A 152 -12.93 -10.92 9.61
N GLU A 153 -13.47 -10.75 10.82
CA GLU A 153 -14.08 -9.49 11.27
C GLU A 153 -13.04 -8.36 11.47
N ILE A 154 -11.74 -8.65 11.40
CA ILE A 154 -10.70 -7.63 11.51
C ILE A 154 -10.46 -7.00 10.13
N PRO A 155 -10.71 -5.68 9.96
CA PRO A 155 -10.59 -5.01 8.68
C PRO A 155 -9.13 -4.65 8.37
N TRP A 156 -8.27 -5.66 8.26
CA TRP A 156 -6.86 -5.46 7.93
C TRP A 156 -6.62 -5.35 6.43
N ASN A 157 -5.79 -4.39 6.04
CA ASN A 157 -5.25 -4.30 4.69
C ASN A 157 -4.10 -5.33 4.48
N GLY A 158 -3.63 -5.46 3.24
CA GLY A 158 -2.59 -6.43 2.90
C GLY A 158 -1.26 -6.24 3.63
N ARG A 159 -0.89 -4.99 3.95
CA ARG A 159 0.33 -4.68 4.71
C ARG A 159 0.19 -5.09 6.17
N GLU A 160 -0.96 -4.83 6.78
CA GLU A 160 -1.26 -5.27 8.15
C GLU A 160 -1.27 -6.80 8.26
N ILE A 161 -1.94 -7.50 7.33
CA ILE A 161 -1.93 -8.98 7.29
C ILE A 161 -0.50 -9.52 7.16
N ARG A 162 0.30 -8.94 6.25
CA ARG A 162 1.70 -9.34 6.06
C ARG A 162 2.50 -9.16 7.35
N ASN A 163 2.42 -7.99 7.96
CA ASN A 163 3.16 -7.68 9.18
C ASN A 163 2.73 -8.59 10.32
N ALA A 164 1.43 -8.81 10.49
CA ALA A 164 0.90 -9.70 11.52
C ALA A 164 1.40 -11.14 11.34
N PHE A 165 1.35 -11.67 10.12
CA PHE A 165 1.85 -13.00 9.81
C PHE A 165 3.36 -13.11 10.05
N GLN A 166 4.15 -12.12 9.64
CA GLN A 166 5.60 -12.10 9.88
C GLN A 166 5.94 -12.06 11.38
N THR A 167 5.23 -11.26 12.16
CA THR A 167 5.41 -11.23 13.62
C THR A 167 5.08 -12.58 14.25
N ALA A 168 4.00 -13.23 13.82
CA ALA A 168 3.64 -14.56 14.32
C ALA A 168 4.71 -15.62 13.99
N VAL A 169 5.29 -15.56 12.78
CA VAL A 169 6.43 -16.40 12.39
C VAL A 169 7.64 -16.14 13.30
N SER A 170 7.99 -14.88 13.55
CA SER A 170 9.11 -14.54 14.43
C SER A 170 8.87 -15.01 15.87
N LEU A 171 7.64 -14.93 16.38
CA LEU A 171 7.28 -15.48 17.70
C LEU A 171 7.48 -16.99 17.75
N ALA A 172 7.02 -17.71 16.72
CA ALA A 172 7.23 -19.16 16.63
C ALA A 172 8.72 -19.54 16.58
N GLU A 173 9.53 -18.78 15.84
CA GLU A 173 10.99 -18.97 15.81
C GLU A 173 11.64 -18.75 17.16
N TYR A 174 11.21 -17.71 17.88
CA TYR A 174 11.71 -17.40 19.22
C TYR A 174 11.34 -18.49 20.24
N GLU A 175 10.09 -18.97 20.22
CA GLU A 175 9.67 -20.08 21.10
C GLU A 175 10.36 -21.40 20.75
N ASN A 176 10.69 -21.60 19.47
CA ASN A 176 11.41 -22.77 18.97
C ASN A 176 10.77 -24.12 19.38
N LYS A 177 9.43 -24.13 19.53
CA LYS A 177 8.66 -25.36 19.75
C LYS A 177 8.62 -26.15 18.44
N LYS A 178 9.08 -27.40 18.48
CA LYS A 178 9.24 -28.24 17.30
C LYS A 178 8.27 -29.40 17.28
N ASP A 179 7.91 -29.84 16.08
CA ASP A 179 7.19 -31.10 15.86
C ASP A 179 8.13 -32.31 16.01
N SER A 180 7.57 -33.51 15.86
CA SER A 180 8.32 -34.77 15.92
C SER A 180 9.41 -34.90 14.85
N GLU A 181 9.34 -34.11 13.78
CA GLU A 181 10.30 -34.09 12.68
C GLU A 181 11.35 -32.97 12.85
N GLY A 182 11.28 -32.19 13.93
CA GLY A 182 12.24 -31.13 14.25
C GLY A 182 11.93 -29.77 13.59
N ASN A 183 10.76 -29.62 12.95
CA ASN A 183 10.32 -28.37 12.33
C ASN A 183 9.66 -27.46 13.35
N ILE A 184 9.94 -26.16 13.30
CA ILE A 184 9.31 -25.15 14.17
C ILE A 184 7.81 -25.08 13.84
N MET A 185 6.97 -25.03 14.86
CA MET A 185 5.51 -25.00 14.71
C MET A 185 4.96 -23.57 14.82
N LEU A 186 4.33 -23.08 13.75
CA LEU A 186 3.48 -21.90 13.81
C LEU A 186 2.07 -22.32 14.22
N THR A 187 1.75 -22.13 15.50
CA THR A 187 0.46 -22.47 16.14
C THR A 187 -0.57 -21.32 16.09
N GLU A 188 -1.82 -21.65 16.45
CA GLU A 188 -2.88 -20.66 16.64
C GLU A 188 -2.51 -19.60 17.70
N GLU A 189 -1.83 -19.98 18.78
CA GLU A 189 -1.46 -19.09 19.89
C GLU A 189 -0.63 -17.90 19.40
N HIS A 190 0.38 -18.13 18.54
CA HIS A 190 1.19 -17.05 17.98
C HIS A 190 0.36 -16.06 17.17
N LEU A 191 -0.62 -16.54 16.39
CA LEU A 191 -1.51 -15.69 15.60
C LEU A 191 -2.43 -14.88 16.52
N LYS A 192 -3.02 -15.52 17.54
CA LYS A 192 -3.88 -14.85 18.53
C LYS A 192 -3.13 -13.74 19.27
N SER A 193 -1.91 -13.99 19.72
CA SER A 193 -1.11 -12.98 20.42
C SER A 193 -0.89 -11.72 19.56
N VAL A 194 -0.59 -11.89 18.27
CA VAL A 194 -0.40 -10.75 17.37
C VAL A 194 -1.70 -10.01 17.11
N VAL A 195 -2.81 -10.74 16.97
CA VAL A 195 -4.15 -10.16 16.82
C VAL A 195 -4.53 -9.33 18.05
N GLU A 196 -4.29 -9.84 19.25
CA GLU A 196 -4.57 -9.13 20.51
C GLU A 196 -3.73 -7.86 20.64
N LEU A 197 -2.42 -7.94 20.41
CA LEU A 197 -1.52 -6.78 20.42
C LEU A 197 -1.95 -5.69 19.44
N SER A 198 -2.36 -6.08 18.23
CA SER A 198 -2.84 -5.14 17.22
C SER A 198 -4.18 -4.50 17.61
N LYS A 199 -5.11 -5.26 18.19
CA LYS A 199 -6.39 -4.75 18.69
C LYS A 199 -6.18 -3.71 19.79
N ASP A 200 -5.31 -4.00 20.74
CA ASP A 200 -5.01 -3.08 21.85
C ASP A 200 -4.41 -1.76 21.34
N PHE A 201 -3.48 -1.84 20.39
CA PHE A 201 -2.89 -0.66 19.76
C PHE A 201 -3.91 0.17 18.98
N LYS A 202 -4.79 -0.49 18.20
CA LYS A 202 -5.85 0.20 17.43
C LYS A 202 -6.85 0.88 18.35
N ASN A 203 -7.29 0.19 19.40
CA ASN A 203 -8.16 0.76 20.44
C ASN A 203 -7.53 1.97 21.14
N TYR A 204 -6.21 1.94 21.38
CA TYR A 204 -5.48 3.08 21.91
C TYR A 204 -5.52 4.29 20.96
N LEU A 205 -5.21 4.09 19.67
CA LEU A 205 -5.24 5.16 18.67
C LEU A 205 -6.65 5.74 18.47
N ASP A 206 -7.67 4.88 18.43
CA ASP A 206 -9.06 5.30 18.26
C ASP A 206 -9.53 6.15 19.45
N LYS A 207 -9.10 5.80 20.68
CA LYS A 207 -9.35 6.63 21.87
C LYS A 207 -8.57 7.95 21.84
N LEU A 208 -7.31 7.92 21.40
CA LEU A 208 -6.47 9.12 21.30
C LEU A 208 -7.04 10.13 20.29
N HIS A 209 -7.52 9.65 19.14
CA HIS A 209 -8.03 10.49 18.06
C HIS A 209 -9.55 10.66 18.04
N LEU A 210 -10.26 10.06 19.00
CA LEU A 210 -11.73 10.07 19.14
C LEU A 210 -12.49 9.51 17.92
N ALA A 211 -11.81 8.84 17.00
CA ALA A 211 -12.37 8.25 15.78
C ALA A 211 -11.40 7.25 15.14
N ASP A 212 -11.96 6.22 14.50
CA ASP A 212 -11.20 5.26 13.69
C ASP A 212 -10.60 5.90 12.43
N GLU A 213 -9.62 5.22 11.82
CA GLU A 213 -8.88 5.72 10.65
C GLU A 213 -9.78 6.10 9.47
N SER A 214 -10.74 5.24 9.10
CA SER A 214 -11.67 5.50 7.99
C SER A 214 -12.54 6.72 8.27
N LYS A 215 -13.06 6.88 9.49
CA LYS A 215 -13.80 8.09 9.89
C LYS A 215 -12.94 9.34 9.85
N ARG A 216 -11.66 9.25 10.24
CA ARG A 216 -10.72 10.37 10.16
C ARG A 216 -10.43 10.78 8.71
N ALA A 217 -10.18 9.80 7.84
CA ALA A 217 -9.96 10.05 6.41
C ALA A 217 -11.20 10.67 5.75
N LEU A 218 -12.40 10.19 6.09
CA LEU A 218 -13.67 10.75 5.62
C LEU A 218 -13.87 12.20 6.13
N ALA A 219 -13.63 12.45 7.42
CA ALA A 219 -13.76 13.78 8.01
C ALA A 219 -12.84 14.81 7.34
N ARG A 220 -11.66 14.38 6.89
CA ARG A 220 -10.72 15.21 6.12
C ARG A 220 -11.02 15.26 4.62
N LYS A 221 -12.02 14.50 4.15
CA LYS A 221 -12.35 14.34 2.73
C LYS A 221 -11.18 13.78 1.90
N GLU A 222 -10.32 12.97 2.52
CA GLU A 222 -9.16 12.36 1.87
C GLU A 222 -9.55 11.09 1.09
N ARG A 223 -10.46 10.28 1.66
CA ARG A 223 -10.96 9.02 1.07
C ARG A 223 -12.34 8.68 1.62
N LEU A 224 -13.13 7.92 0.85
CA LEU A 224 -14.42 7.36 1.27
C LEU A 224 -14.38 5.83 1.12
N ASP A 225 -14.05 5.14 2.21
CA ASP A 225 -13.87 3.67 2.20
C ASP A 225 -15.21 2.91 2.10
N THR A 226 -16.33 3.56 2.46
CA THR A 226 -17.66 2.94 2.41
C THR A 226 -18.28 2.94 1.02
N TYR A 227 -17.59 3.48 0.00
CA TYR A 227 -18.08 3.48 -1.36
C TYR A 227 -17.90 2.10 -1.99
N VAL A 228 -19.01 1.42 -2.26
CA VAL A 228 -19.05 0.15 -3.00
C VAL A 228 -19.73 0.41 -4.34
N SER A 229 -19.06 0.06 -5.44
CA SER A 229 -19.59 0.19 -6.81
C SER A 229 -20.59 -0.90 -7.15
#